data_AF-T0IDL6-F1
#
_entry.id   AF-T0IDL6-F1
#
_cell.length_a   1.000
_cell.length_b   1.000
_cell.length_c   1.000
_cell.angle_alpha   90.00
_cell.angle_beta   90.00
_cell.angle_gamma   90.00
#
_symmetry.space_group_name_H-M   'P 1'
#
loop_
_entity.id
_entity.type
_entity.pdbx_description
1 polymer ?
#
loop_
_entity_poly.entity_id
_entity_poly.type
_entity_poly.pdbx_seq_one_letter_code
_entity_poly.pdbx_strand_id
1 'polypeptide(L)'
;MTPNKHCTVRLDRSKYDRLVAIAAERECTASDLIRHAVDAFLGAGQILAGSQRRLARINEFQHLALDIIIREQFPEYRDRILAETDKRLETYHGA
;
A
#
# COMPACT_ATOMS: atom_id res chain seq x y z
N MET A 1 0.48 -8.95 28.49
CA MET A 1 1.41 -7.84 28.17
C MET A 1 2.64 -8.45 27.53
N THR A 2 2.95 -8.06 26.29
CA THR A 2 4.22 -8.40 25.64
C THR A 2 5.36 -7.71 26.41
N PRO A 3 6.49 -8.38 26.68
CA PRO A 3 7.59 -7.78 27.41
C PRO A 3 8.23 -6.65 26.59
N ASN A 4 8.39 -5.48 27.19
CA ASN A 4 9.09 -4.36 26.57
C ASN A 4 10.61 -4.60 26.60
N LYS A 5 11.27 -4.41 25.45
CA LYS A 5 12.74 -4.43 25.34
C LYS A 5 13.27 -3.01 25.22
N HIS A 6 14.22 -2.63 26.06
CA HIS A 6 14.88 -1.32 25.96
C HIS A 6 15.74 -1.27 24.69
N CYS A 7 15.58 -0.21 23.90
CA CYS A 7 16.44 0.08 22.76
C CYS A 7 16.81 1.57 22.74
N THR A 8 18.02 1.87 22.27
CA THR A 8 18.50 3.25 22.14
C THR A 8 18.55 3.60 20.66
N VAL A 9 17.83 4.65 20.26
CA VAL A 9 17.79 5.14 18.87
C VAL A 9 18.42 6.53 18.83
N ARG A 10 19.28 6.78 17.84
CA ARG A 10 19.84 8.11 17.58
C ARG A 10 18.98 8.81 16.53
N LEU A 11 18.48 9.99 16.88
CA LEU A 11 17.73 10.87 16.00
C LEU A 11 18.54 12.12 15.73
N ASP A 12 18.37 12.68 14.54
CA ASP A 12 18.85 14.03 14.25
C ASP A 12 18.24 15.04 15.24
N ARG A 13 19.02 16.05 15.63
CA ARG A 13 18.59 17.01 16.64
C ARG A 13 17.30 17.73 16.25
N SER A 14 17.17 18.16 14.99
CA SER A 14 15.98 18.86 14.49
C SER A 14 14.73 17.97 14.53
N LYS A 15 14.90 16.67 14.25
CA LYS A 15 13.81 15.69 14.29
C LYS A 15 13.39 15.40 15.73
N TYR A 16 14.35 15.30 16.64
CA TYR A 16 14.07 15.09 18.06
C TYR A 16 13.33 16.30 18.67
N ASP A 17 13.78 17.52 18.40
CA ASP A 17 13.13 18.73 18.92
C ASP A 17 11.68 18.85 18.42
N ARG A 18 11.44 18.54 17.14
CA ARG A 18 10.08 18.47 16.58
C ARG A 18 9.23 17.38 17.21
N LEU A 19 9.83 16.22 17.52
CA LEU A 19 9.16 15.12 18.18
C LEU A 19 8.76 15.46 19.61
N VAL A 20 9.62 16.17 20.36
CA VAL A 20 9.33 16.65 21.71
C VAL A 20 8.19 17.68 21.68
N ALA A 21 8.18 18.60 20.71
CA ALA A 21 7.09 19.57 20.57
C ALA A 21 5.73 18.88 20.37
N ILE A 22 5.66 17.90 19.46
CA ILE A 22 4.43 17.13 19.20
C ILE A 22 4.03 16.31 20.43
N ALA A 23 5.00 15.75 21.17
CA ALA A 23 4.72 14.98 22.38
C ALA A 23 4.13 15.89 23.48
N ALA A 24 4.65 17.11 23.63
CA ALA A 24 4.13 18.10 24.56
C ALA A 24 2.69 18.54 24.20
N GLU A 25 2.40 18.76 22.91
CA GLU A 25 1.05 19.06 22.43
C GLU A 25 0.04 17.95 22.72
N ARG A 26 0.50 16.70 22.84
CA ARG A 26 -0.34 15.51 23.06
C ARG A 26 -0.29 14.98 24.49
N GLU A 27 0.32 15.74 25.40
CA GLU A 27 0.50 15.37 26.81
C GLU A 27 1.13 13.97 27.00
N CYS A 28 2.04 13.57 26.11
CA CYS A 28 2.70 12.27 26.15
C CYS A 28 4.22 12.39 26.12
N THR A 29 4.92 11.28 26.40
CA THR A 29 6.38 11.28 26.32
C THR A 29 6.84 11.09 24.87
N ALA A 30 8.02 11.64 24.55
CA ALA A 30 8.70 11.35 23.28
C ALA A 30 8.81 9.85 23.00
N SER A 31 9.08 9.05 24.03
CA SER A 31 9.16 7.59 23.94
C SER A 31 7.82 6.94 23.58
N ASP A 32 6.70 7.44 24.13
CA ASP A 32 5.37 6.93 23.79
C ASP A 32 4.99 7.31 22.36
N LEU A 33 5.30 8.54 21.93
CA LEU A 33 5.09 8.95 20.55
C LEU A 33 5.88 8.07 19.56
N ILE A 34 7.14 7.75 19.88
CA ILE A 34 7.98 6.85 19.08
C ILE A 34 7.36 5.45 19.03
N ARG A 35 6.92 4.92 20.18
CA ARG A 35 6.28 3.59 20.25
C ARG A 35 5.02 3.54 19.37
N HIS A 36 4.14 4.54 19.49
CA HIS A 36 2.95 4.66 18.66
C HIS A 36 3.26 4.78 17.17
N ALA A 37 4.29 5.55 16.79
CA ALA A 37 4.70 5.69 15.40
C ALA A 37 5.21 4.36 14.83
N VAL A 38 5.97 3.59 15.61
CA VAL A 38 6.44 2.24 15.22
C VAL A 38 5.26 1.28 15.10
N ASP A 39 4.34 1.27 16.06
CA ASP A 39 3.13 0.42 16.01
C ASP A 39 2.27 0.75 14.79
N ALA A 40 2.06 2.04 14.52
CA ALA A 40 1.32 2.50 13.35
C ALA A 40 2.02 2.13 12.04
N PHE A 41 3.34 2.27 11.96
CA PHE A 41 4.12 1.89 10.77
C PHE A 41 4.06 0.39 10.51
N LEU A 42 4.25 -0.43 11.53
CA LEU A 42 4.20 -1.90 11.42
C LEU A 42 2.78 -2.38 11.12
N GLY A 43 1.75 -1.76 11.70
CA GLY A 43 0.35 -2.05 11.40
C GLY A 43 -0.06 -1.62 9.98
N ALA A 44 0.33 -0.42 9.56
CA ALA A 44 0.02 0.09 8.22
C ALA A 44 0.69 -0.75 7.12
N GLY A 45 1.94 -1.20 7.32
CA GLY A 45 2.61 -2.10 6.38
C GLY A 45 1.86 -3.41 6.17
N GLN A 46 1.28 -3.99 7.24
CA GLN A 46 0.47 -5.19 7.13
C GLN A 46 -0.87 -4.95 6.41
N ILE A 47 -1.53 -3.83 6.70
CA ILE A 47 -2.81 -3.46 6.06
C ILE A 47 -2.60 -3.18 4.57
N LEU A 48 -1.55 -2.42 4.21
CA LEU A 48 -1.22 -2.11 2.82
C LEU A 48 -0.85 -3.39 2.05
N ALA A 49 0.03 -4.25 2.59
CA ALA A 49 0.40 -5.49 1.92
C ALA A 49 -0.78 -6.46 1.76
N GLY A 50 -1.65 -6.57 2.78
CA GLY A 50 -2.87 -7.36 2.72
C GLY A 50 -3.87 -6.81 1.71
N SER A 51 -4.06 -5.49 1.68
CA SER A 51 -4.92 -4.78 0.74
C SER A 51 -4.46 -4.96 -0.70
N GLN A 52 -3.16 -4.80 -0.99
CA GLN A 52 -2.62 -4.96 -2.33
C GLN A 52 -2.81 -6.39 -2.87
N ARG A 53 -2.54 -7.43 -2.06
CA ARG A 53 -2.80 -8.82 -2.47
C ARG A 53 -4.28 -9.13 -2.66
N ARG A 54 -5.16 -8.48 -1.88
CA ARG A 54 -6.62 -8.63 -2.05
C ARG A 54 -7.08 -7.96 -3.33
N LEU A 55 -6.64 -6.73 -3.59
CA LEU A 55 -6.95 -5.98 -4.81
C LEU A 55 -6.43 -6.71 -6.06
N ALA A 56 -5.21 -7.24 -6.03
CA ALA A 56 -4.67 -8.04 -7.13
C ALA A 56 -5.57 -9.27 -7.43
N ARG A 57 -6.03 -9.98 -6.39
CA ARG A 57 -6.95 -11.13 -6.57
C ARG A 57 -8.32 -10.72 -7.12
N ILE A 58 -8.87 -9.59 -6.67
CA ILE A 58 -10.16 -9.09 -7.17
C ILE A 58 -10.02 -8.66 -8.63
N ASN A 59 -8.95 -7.95 -8.98
CA ASN A 59 -8.69 -7.54 -10.35
C ASN A 59 -8.52 -8.75 -11.27
N GLU A 60 -7.76 -9.76 -10.85
CA GLU A 60 -7.60 -10.99 -11.64
C GLU A 60 -8.93 -11.71 -11.87
N PHE A 61 -9.76 -11.81 -10.82
CA PHE A 61 -11.11 -12.35 -10.96
C PHE A 61 -11.96 -11.56 -11.96
N GLN A 62 -11.90 -10.21 -11.91
CA GLN A 62 -12.61 -9.36 -12.85
C GLN A 62 -12.10 -9.52 -14.28
N HIS A 63 -10.79 -9.56 -14.49
CA HIS A 63 -10.20 -9.79 -15.81
C HIS A 63 -10.66 -11.13 -16.40
N LEU A 64 -10.64 -12.20 -15.59
CA LEU A 64 -11.08 -13.52 -16.03
C LEU A 64 -12.59 -13.56 -16.35
N ALA A 65 -13.41 -12.93 -15.51
CA ALA A 65 -14.85 -12.84 -15.77
C ALA A 65 -15.15 -12.06 -17.07
N LEU A 66 -14.46 -10.95 -17.30
CA LEU A 66 -14.62 -10.15 -18.51
C LEU A 66 -14.17 -10.90 -19.76
N ASP A 67 -13.05 -11.63 -19.70
CA ASP A 67 -12.58 -12.46 -20.83
C ASP A 67 -13.60 -13.55 -21.19
N ILE A 68 -14.20 -14.22 -20.20
CA ILE A 68 -15.28 -15.19 -20.42
C ILE A 68 -16.50 -14.51 -21.08
N ILE A 69 -16.97 -13.40 -20.52
CA ILE A 69 -18.15 -12.67 -21.05
C ILE A 69 -17.91 -12.24 -22.49
N ILE A 70 -16.74 -11.66 -22.80
CA ILE A 70 -16.41 -11.19 -24.15
C ILE A 70 -16.36 -12.38 -25.11
N ARG A 71 -15.75 -13.51 -24.72
CA ARG A 71 -15.67 -14.70 -25.59
C ARG A 71 -17.04 -15.31 -25.88
N GLU A 72 -17.93 -15.33 -24.89
CA GLU A 72 -19.24 -15.97 -25.04
C GLU A 72 -20.27 -15.07 -25.70
N GLN A 73 -20.29 -13.77 -25.35
CA GLN A 73 -21.37 -12.86 -25.74
C GLN A 73 -20.97 -11.89 -26.85
N PHE A 74 -19.68 -11.54 -26.98
CA PHE A 74 -19.19 -10.48 -27.88
C PHE A 74 -17.86 -10.86 -28.56
N PRO A 75 -17.74 -12.06 -29.17
CA PRO A 75 -16.47 -12.59 -29.67
C PRO A 75 -15.81 -11.69 -30.72
N GLU A 76 -16.60 -10.97 -31.52
CA GLU A 76 -16.13 -10.06 -32.57
C GLU A 76 -15.32 -8.87 -32.04
N TYR A 77 -15.46 -8.52 -30.76
CA TYR A 77 -14.73 -7.40 -30.15
C TYR A 77 -13.39 -7.82 -29.54
N ARG A 78 -13.14 -9.13 -29.39
CA ARG A 78 -11.95 -9.65 -28.70
C ARG A 78 -10.64 -9.11 -29.30
N ASP A 79 -10.47 -9.26 -30.61
CA ASP A 79 -9.22 -8.87 -31.28
C ASP A 79 -9.03 -7.35 -31.28
N ARG A 80 -10.12 -6.59 -31.37
CA ARG A 80 -10.09 -5.13 -31.27
C ARG A 80 -9.66 -4.66 -29.87
N ILE A 81 -10.16 -5.31 -28.82
CA ILE A 81 -9.80 -4.99 -27.42
C ILE A 81 -8.33 -5.35 -27.17
N LEU A 82 -7.86 -6.49 -27.67
CA LEU A 82 -6.44 -6.89 -27.57
C LEU A 82 -5.53 -5.87 -28.27
N ALA A 83 -5.81 -5.53 -29.52
CA ALA A 83 -5.02 -4.56 -30.28
C ALA A 83 -4.99 -3.16 -29.63
N GLU A 84 -6.10 -2.73 -29.02
CA GLU A 84 -6.16 -1.47 -28.28
C GLU A 84 -5.34 -1.54 -26.99
N THR A 85 -5.40 -2.67 -26.28
CA THR A 85 -4.66 -2.90 -25.04
C THR A 85 -3.15 -2.85 -25.31
N ASP A 86 -2.68 -3.55 -26.34
CA ASP A 86 -1.29 -3.55 -26.77
C ASP A 86 -0.82 -2.13 -27.11
N LYS A 87 -1.60 -1.40 -27.91
CA LYS A 87 -1.31 0.00 -28.25
C LYS A 87 -1.18 0.89 -27.02
N ARG A 88 -2.07 0.76 -26.04
CA ARG A 88 -2.01 1.55 -24.80
C ARG A 88 -0.79 1.15 -23.96
N LEU A 89 -0.46 -0.14 -23.89
CA LEU A 89 0.70 -0.63 -23.17
C LEU A 89 2.00 -0.04 -23.75
N GLU A 90 2.15 -0.06 -25.08
CA GLU A 90 3.28 0.57 -25.77
C GLU A 90 3.33 2.08 -25.55
N THR A 91 2.18 2.76 -25.58
CA THR A 91 2.10 4.22 -25.46
C THR A 91 2.44 4.72 -24.06
N TYR A 92 1.99 4.03 -23.00
CA TYR A 92 2.09 4.51 -21.62
C TYR A 92 3.17 3.80 -20.80
N HIS A 93 3.62 2.63 -21.22
CA HIS A 93 4.56 1.79 -20.47
C HIS A 93 5.70 1.24 -21.35
N GLY A 94 5.97 1.89 -22.48
CA GLY A 94 6.96 1.49 -23.48
C GLY A 94 8.26 0.92 -22.87
N ALA A 95 8.45 -0.38 -23.14
CA ALA A 95 9.61 -1.26 -22.96
C ALA A 95 10.73 -0.83 -22.00
#